data_AF-A0A323V967-F1
#
_entry.id   AF-A0A323V967-F1
#
_cell.length_a   1.000
_cell.length_b   1.000
_cell.length_c   1.000
_cell.angle_alpha   90.00
_cell.angle_beta   90.00
_cell.angle_gamma   90.00
#
_symmetry.space_group_name_H-M   'P 1'
#
loop_
_entity.id
_entity.type
_entity.pdbx_description
1 polymer ?
#
loop_
_entity_poly.entity_id
_entity_poly.type
_entity_poly.pdbx_seq_one_letter_code
_entity_poly.pdbx_strand_id
1 'polypeptide(L)'
;MTQTRPAPAARNPALVRAAQVGAVASVLALLWQFATAGQLLSQEDAMGGHATGAVVLHVANAVLLVATVLHVRAGGARWPAVLAAAVFAAGFVQAAIGDAGNMGAHVPGALVLSVGTVWLTAWAFRRHPVA
;
A
#
# COMPACT_ATOMS: atom_id res chain seq x y z
N MET A 1 17.69 -40.97 -11.87
CA MET A 1 17.64 -39.94 -10.81
C MET A 1 16.27 -39.28 -10.85
N THR A 2 15.34 -39.67 -9.98
CA THR A 2 13.97 -39.15 -9.94
C THR A 2 13.98 -37.87 -9.09
N GLN A 3 13.86 -36.70 -9.73
CA GLN A 3 13.78 -35.44 -9.01
C GLN A 3 12.36 -35.30 -8.42
N THR A 4 12.22 -35.53 -7.11
CA THR A 4 10.98 -35.22 -6.39
C THR A 4 10.86 -33.71 -6.28
N ARG A 5 10.04 -33.11 -7.14
CA ARG A 5 9.73 -31.67 -7.07
C ARG A 5 9.00 -31.41 -5.74
N PRO A 6 9.47 -30.49 -4.88
CA PRO A 6 8.75 -30.15 -3.66
C PRO A 6 7.31 -29.74 -4.00
N ALA A 7 6.33 -30.29 -3.29
CA ALA A 7 4.95 -29.87 -3.42
C ALA A 7 4.87 -28.34 -3.22
N PRO A 8 4.15 -27.59 -4.07
CA PRO A 8 3.95 -26.17 -3.86
C PRO A 8 3.42 -25.93 -2.44
N ALA A 9 4.08 -25.06 -1.68
CA ALA A 9 3.64 -24.72 -0.33
C ALA A 9 2.17 -24.24 -0.40
N ALA A 10 1.30 -24.84 0.40
CA ALA A 10 -0.10 -24.47 0.47
C ALA A 10 -0.22 -22.99 0.83
N ARG A 11 -0.95 -22.22 0.02
CA ARG A 11 -1.17 -20.79 0.23
C ARG A 11 -1.86 -20.57 1.57
N ASN A 12 -1.30 -19.75 2.45
CA ASN A 12 -1.95 -19.36 3.69
C ASN A 12 -3.04 -18.31 3.40
N PRO A 13 -4.35 -18.65 3.50
CA PRO A 13 -5.45 -17.75 3.15
C PRO A 13 -5.49 -16.51 4.05
N ALA A 14 -5.00 -16.61 5.30
CA ALA A 14 -4.95 -15.49 6.22
C ALA A 14 -3.99 -14.39 5.75
N LEU A 15 -2.83 -14.75 5.16
CA LEU A 15 -1.88 -13.78 4.63
C LEU A 15 -2.43 -13.02 3.43
N VAL A 16 -3.16 -13.73 2.56
CA VAL A 16 -3.84 -13.10 1.41
C VAL A 16 -4.93 -12.15 1.89
N ARG A 17 -5.73 -12.57 2.89
CA ARG A 17 -6.74 -11.69 3.50
C ARG A 17 -6.13 -10.46 4.16
N ALA A 18 -5.03 -10.60 4.89
CA ALA A 18 -4.33 -9.46 5.49
C ALA A 18 -3.84 -8.48 4.43
N ALA A 19 -3.29 -8.96 3.31
CA ALA A 19 -2.89 -8.10 2.19
C ALA A 19 -4.10 -7.39 1.56
N GLN A 20 -5.24 -8.08 1.39
CA GLN A 20 -6.46 -7.48 0.86
C GLN A 20 -7.01 -6.38 1.78
N VAL A 21 -7.05 -6.63 3.09
CA VAL A 21 -7.50 -5.63 4.08
C VAL A 21 -6.57 -4.42 4.09
N GLY A 22 -5.26 -4.64 4.14
CA GLY A 22 -4.26 -3.56 4.07
C GLY A 22 -4.41 -2.73 2.79
N ALA A 23 -4.55 -3.39 1.63
CA ALA A 23 -4.73 -2.73 0.35
C ALA A 23 -6.01 -1.88 0.28
N VAL A 24 -7.16 -2.43 0.71
CA VAL A 24 -8.42 -1.68 0.75
C VAL A 24 -8.33 -0.50 1.71
N ALA A 25 -7.77 -0.70 2.90
CA ALA A 25 -7.56 0.37 3.86
C ALA A 25 -6.66 1.49 3.29
N SER A 26 -5.58 1.14 2.59
CA SER A 26 -4.72 2.13 1.92
C SER A 26 -5.45 2.91 0.84
N VAL A 27 -6.28 2.25 0.02
CA VAL A 27 -7.09 2.93 -1.00
C VAL A 27 -8.09 3.89 -0.35
N LEU A 28 -8.81 3.46 0.68
CA LEU A 28 -9.76 4.31 1.40
C LEU A 28 -9.06 5.51 2.06
N ALA A 29 -7.88 5.29 2.65
CA ALA A 29 -7.09 6.35 3.23
C ALA A 29 -6.60 7.35 2.15
N LEU A 30 -6.20 6.89 0.96
CA LEU A 30 -5.86 7.78 -0.16
C LEU A 30 -7.05 8.60 -0.63
N LEU A 31 -8.25 8.00 -0.74
CA LEU A 31 -9.47 8.75 -1.09
C LEU A 31 -9.75 9.85 -0.05
N TRP A 32 -9.58 9.53 1.24
CA TRP A 32 -9.68 10.51 2.32
C TRP A 32 -8.61 11.62 2.21
N GLN A 33 -7.36 11.26 1.90
CA GLN A 33 -6.30 12.24 1.65
C GLN A 33 -6.66 13.20 0.51
N PHE A 34 -7.26 12.69 -0.58
CA PHE A 34 -7.66 13.54 -1.70
C PHE A 34 -8.84 14.44 -1.38
N ALA A 35 -9.84 13.94 -0.65
CA ALA A 35 -10.95 14.76 -0.18
C ALA A 35 -10.45 15.91 0.70
N THR A 36 -9.66 15.59 1.72
CA THR A 36 -9.10 16.60 2.64
C THR A 36 -8.10 17.54 1.96
N ALA A 37 -7.31 17.07 0.98
CA ALA A 37 -6.47 17.94 0.18
C ALA A 37 -7.29 18.94 -0.64
N GLY A 38 -8.42 18.51 -1.23
CA GLY A 38 -9.34 19.40 -1.95
C GLY A 38 -9.95 20.48 -1.04
N GLN A 39 -10.25 20.13 0.20
CA GLN A 39 -10.72 21.07 1.23
C GLN A 39 -9.63 22.09 1.60
N LEU A 40 -8.40 21.63 1.82
CA LEU A 40 -7.25 22.51 2.09
C LEU A 40 -6.97 23.49 0.95
N LEU A 41 -7.05 23.03 -0.31
CA LEU A 41 -6.90 23.90 -1.48
C LEU A 41 -8.05 24.93 -1.59
N SER A 42 -9.21 24.61 -1.04
CA SER A 42 -10.37 25.49 -0.92
C SER A 42 -10.34 26.39 0.32
N GLN A 43 -9.22 26.42 1.06
CA GLN A 43 -9.03 27.21 2.29
C GLN A 43 -9.95 26.78 3.46
N GLU A 44 -10.42 25.54 3.46
CA GLU A 44 -11.13 24.96 4.60
C GLU A 44 -10.16 24.43 5.66
N ASP A 45 -10.59 24.41 6.93
CA ASP A 45 -9.83 23.80 8.02
C ASP A 45 -9.95 22.27 7.98
N ALA A 46 -9.05 21.64 7.21
CA ALA A 46 -8.98 20.19 7.05
C ALA A 46 -7.60 19.60 7.41
N MET A 47 -6.68 20.39 7.97
CA MET A 47 -5.30 19.98 8.21
C MET A 47 -5.22 18.81 9.19
N GLY A 48 -5.99 18.86 10.28
CA GLY A 48 -6.04 17.77 11.26
C GLY A 48 -6.57 16.45 10.65
N GLY A 49 -7.60 16.56 9.80
CA GLY A 49 -8.15 15.42 9.07
C GLY A 49 -7.17 14.83 8.06
N HIS A 50 -6.43 15.69 7.35
CA HIS A 50 -5.40 15.29 6.40
C HIS A 50 -4.24 14.57 7.12
N ALA A 51 -3.71 15.16 8.19
CA ALA A 51 -2.63 14.56 8.99
C ALA A 51 -3.04 13.21 9.60
N THR A 52 -4.26 13.12 10.14
CA THR A 52 -4.80 11.85 10.68
C THR A 52 -4.91 10.78 9.60
N GLY A 53 -5.43 11.14 8.43
CA GLY A 53 -5.53 10.23 7.30
C GLY A 53 -4.16 9.76 6.79
N ALA A 54 -3.13 10.61 6.88
CA ALA A 54 -1.77 10.22 6.54
C ALA A 54 -1.26 9.14 7.51
N VAL A 55 -1.49 9.28 8.83
CA VAL A 55 -1.13 8.25 9.81
C VAL A 55 -1.84 6.92 9.50
N VAL A 56 -3.15 6.96 9.23
CA VAL A 56 -3.92 5.77 8.86
C VAL A 56 -3.36 5.10 7.60
N LEU A 57 -2.99 5.88 6.59
CA LEU A 57 -2.36 5.38 5.36
C LEU A 57 -1.04 4.67 5.65
N HIS A 58 -0.20 5.21 6.54
CA HIS A 58 1.06 4.58 6.92
C HIS A 58 0.84 3.24 7.63
N VAL A 59 -0.13 3.18 8.56
CA VAL A 59 -0.48 1.93 9.25
C VAL A 59 -1.01 0.89 8.27
N ALA A 60 -1.91 1.28 7.36
CA ALA A 60 -2.44 0.37 6.34
C ALA A 60 -1.34 -0.16 5.40
N ASN A 61 -0.43 0.71 4.95
CA ASN A 61 0.72 0.32 4.13
C ASN A 61 1.70 -0.58 4.90
N ALA A 62 1.88 -0.38 6.21
CA ALA A 62 2.69 -1.26 7.04
C ALA A 62 2.09 -2.67 7.12
N VAL A 63 0.77 -2.78 7.33
CA VAL A 63 0.07 -4.08 7.32
C VAL A 63 0.23 -4.78 5.97
N LEU A 64 0.05 -4.04 4.87
CA LEU A 64 0.24 -4.56 3.51
C LEU A 64 1.69 -5.03 3.27
N LEU A 65 2.69 -4.26 3.73
CA LEU A 65 4.09 -4.63 3.65
C LEU A 65 4.39 -5.90 4.45
N VAL A 66 3.93 -6.00 5.69
CA VAL A 66 4.14 -7.21 6.51
C VAL A 66 3.49 -8.42 5.85
N ALA A 67 2.26 -8.30 5.36
CA ALA A 67 1.56 -9.39 4.69
C ALA A 67 2.30 -9.85 3.42
N THR A 68 2.82 -8.93 2.62
CA THR A 68 3.59 -9.26 1.41
C THR A 68 4.96 -9.86 1.73
N VAL A 69 5.65 -9.41 2.78
CA VAL A 69 6.90 -10.03 3.25
C VAL A 69 6.66 -11.46 3.73
N LEU A 70 5.60 -11.70 4.50
CA LEU A 70 5.22 -13.05 4.94
C LEU A 70 4.84 -13.94 3.76
N HIS A 71 4.17 -13.39 2.74
CA HIS A 71 3.89 -14.09 1.49
C HIS A 71 5.19 -14.54 0.77
N VAL A 72 6.21 -13.68 0.73
CA VAL A 72 7.54 -14.05 0.18
C VAL A 72 8.19 -15.16 0.99
N ARG A 73 8.14 -15.07 2.32
CA ARG A 73 8.69 -16.12 3.21
C ARG A 73 8.00 -17.47 3.03
N ALA A 74 6.73 -17.46 2.62
CA ALA A 74 5.98 -18.66 2.27
C ALA A 74 6.21 -19.17 0.82
N GLY A 75 7.22 -18.65 0.12
CA GLY A 75 7.56 -19.05 -1.26
C GLY A 75 6.84 -18.26 -2.35
N GLY A 76 6.15 -17.17 -1.99
CA GLY A 76 5.45 -16.29 -2.92
C GLY A 76 6.36 -15.37 -3.74
N ALA A 77 5.78 -14.67 -4.70
CA ALA A 77 6.50 -13.73 -5.55
C ALA A 77 7.07 -12.56 -4.73
N ARG A 78 8.30 -12.12 -5.05
CA ARG A 78 9.02 -11.06 -4.32
C ARG A 78 8.59 -9.64 -4.67
N TRP A 79 8.18 -9.41 -5.91
CA TRP A 79 7.88 -8.07 -6.41
C TRP A 79 6.79 -7.31 -5.61
N PRO A 80 5.71 -7.92 -5.07
CA PRO A 80 4.72 -7.18 -4.28
C PRO A 80 5.31 -6.66 -2.98
N ALA A 81 6.23 -7.41 -2.34
CA ALA A 81 6.90 -6.94 -1.13
C ALA A 81 7.85 -5.77 -1.43
N VAL A 82 8.58 -5.83 -2.55
CA VAL A 82 9.44 -4.72 -3.00
C VAL A 82 8.62 -3.47 -3.28
N LEU A 83 7.51 -3.60 -4.02
CA LEU A 83 6.63 -2.47 -4.32
C LEU A 83 5.95 -1.93 -3.06
N ALA A 84 5.48 -2.79 -2.15
CA ALA A 84 4.91 -2.37 -0.87
C ALA A 84 5.93 -1.62 0.00
N ALA A 85 7.19 -2.08 0.02
CA ALA A 85 8.26 -1.40 0.74
C ALA A 85 8.55 -0.02 0.15
N ALA A 86 8.61 0.08 -1.18
CA ALA A 86 8.80 1.34 -1.88
C ALA A 86 7.65 2.33 -1.61
N VAL A 87 6.39 1.88 -1.69
CA VAL A 87 5.20 2.70 -1.38
C VAL A 87 5.20 3.14 0.08
N PHE A 88 5.52 2.24 1.01
CA PHE A 88 5.58 2.55 2.43
C PHE A 88 6.66 3.60 2.74
N ALA A 89 7.88 3.41 2.25
CA ALA A 89 8.98 4.36 2.45
C ALA A 89 8.70 5.72 1.78
N ALA A 90 8.19 5.71 0.55
CA ALA A 90 7.84 6.93 -0.16
C ALA A 90 6.65 7.66 0.49
N GLY A 91 5.79 6.97 1.25
CA GLY A 91 4.77 7.59 2.10
C GLY A 91 5.34 8.54 3.14
N PHE A 92 6.43 8.16 3.82
CA PHE A 92 7.10 9.03 4.79
C PHE A 92 7.77 10.22 4.11
N VAL A 93 8.40 9.98 2.95
CA VAL A 93 8.97 11.07 2.14
C VAL A 93 7.86 12.04 1.73
N GLN A 94 6.68 11.54 1.37
CA GLN A 94 5.53 12.38 1.03
C GLN A 94 4.98 13.16 2.22
N ALA A 95 4.98 12.58 3.42
CA ALA A 95 4.63 13.30 4.64
C ALA A 95 5.59 14.47 4.90
N ALA A 96 6.90 14.25 4.76
CA ALA A 96 7.91 15.31 4.91
C ALA A 96 7.79 16.41 3.83
N ILE A 97 7.52 16.03 2.58
CA ILE A 97 7.30 16.98 1.48
C ILE A 97 6.02 17.80 1.72
N GLY A 98 4.96 17.16 2.22
CA GLY A 98 3.70 17.82 2.57
C GLY A 98 3.86 18.82 3.71
N ASP A 99 4.56 18.43 4.78
CA ASP A 99 4.88 19.29 5.92
C ASP A 99 5.73 20.51 5.52
N ALA A 100 6.67 20.32 4.58
CA ALA A 100 7.46 21.40 4.00
C ALA A 100 6.67 22.34 3.06
N GLY A 101 5.38 22.09 2.83
CA GLY A 101 4.52 22.91 1.98
C GLY A 101 4.82 22.82 0.48
N ASN A 102 5.64 21.86 0.03
CA ASN A 102 6.03 21.72 -1.36
C ASN A 102 4.97 20.97 -2.18
N MET A 103 3.87 21.68 -2.50
CA MET A 103 2.75 21.10 -3.26
C MET A 103 3.14 20.60 -4.65
N GLY A 104 4.12 21.24 -5.29
CA GLY A 104 4.64 20.85 -6.61
C GLY A 104 5.26 19.45 -6.63
N ALA A 105 5.83 18.99 -5.52
CA ALA A 105 6.33 17.62 -5.37
C ALA A 105 5.35 16.70 -4.63
N HIS A 106 4.53 17.24 -3.73
CA HIS A 106 3.56 16.48 -2.95
C HIS A 106 2.47 15.88 -3.86
N VAL A 107 1.84 16.69 -4.70
CA VAL A 107 0.70 16.23 -5.52
C VAL A 107 1.13 15.16 -6.53
N PRO A 108 2.18 15.34 -7.35
CA PRO A 108 2.62 14.28 -8.26
C PRO A 108 3.11 13.03 -7.52
N GLY A 109 3.76 13.19 -6.37
CA GLY A 109 4.19 12.06 -5.55
C GLY A 109 3.03 11.24 -5.00
N ALA A 110 1.95 11.89 -4.55
CA ALA A 110 0.72 11.23 -4.13
C ALA A 110 0.07 10.42 -5.27
N LEU A 111 0.13 10.90 -6.51
CA LEU A 111 -0.34 10.15 -7.68
C LEU A 111 0.50 8.88 -7.92
N VAL A 112 1.83 8.98 -7.80
CA VAL A 112 2.73 7.81 -7.91
C VAL A 112 2.44 6.77 -6.83
N LEU A 113 2.27 7.20 -5.58
CA LEU A 113 1.86 6.32 -4.47
C LEU A 113 0.51 5.64 -4.75
N SER A 114 -0.42 6.36 -5.36
CA SER A 114 -1.74 5.83 -5.71
C SER A 114 -1.66 4.75 -6.76
N VAL A 115 -0.86 4.95 -7.82
CA VAL A 115 -0.60 3.91 -8.83
C VAL A 115 0.01 2.67 -8.18
N GLY A 116 1.02 2.84 -7.32
CA GLY A 116 1.63 1.73 -6.58
C GLY A 116 0.62 0.97 -5.70
N THR A 117 -0.22 1.71 -4.99
CA THR A 117 -1.26 1.14 -4.10
C THR A 117 -2.34 0.40 -4.90
N VAL A 118 -2.80 0.97 -6.01
CA VAL A 118 -3.76 0.32 -6.91
C VAL A 118 -3.15 -0.94 -7.54
N TRP A 119 -1.88 -0.93 -7.92
CA TRP A 119 -1.21 -2.10 -8.46
C TRP A 119 -1.07 -3.22 -7.42
N LEU A 120 -0.71 -2.89 -6.18
CA LEU A 120 -0.69 -3.85 -5.07
C LEU A 120 -2.09 -4.38 -4.77
N THR A 121 -3.12 -3.53 -4.86
CA THR A 121 -4.53 -3.93 -4.70
C THR A 121 -4.93 -4.92 -5.79
N ALA A 122 -4.68 -4.60 -7.06
CA ALA A 122 -4.94 -5.49 -8.18
C ALA A 122 -4.18 -6.83 -8.05
N TRP A 123 -2.98 -6.81 -7.46
CA TRP A 123 -2.28 -8.04 -7.09
C TRP A 123 -2.98 -8.82 -5.98
N ALA A 124 -3.36 -8.19 -4.88
CA ALA A 124 -3.99 -8.86 -3.74
C ALA A 124 -5.34 -9.52 -4.09
N PHE A 125 -6.01 -9.03 -5.13
CA PHE A 125 -7.31 -9.55 -5.62
C PHE A 125 -7.22 -10.40 -6.88
N ARG A 126 -6.04 -10.57 -7.49
CA ARG A 126 -5.94 -11.42 -8.69
C ARG A 126 -6.24 -12.88 -8.34
N ARG A 127 -6.97 -13.56 -9.22
CA ARG A 127 -7.12 -15.02 -9.14
C ARG A 127 -5.79 -15.65 -9.50
N HIS A 128 -5.18 -16.31 -8.55
CA HIS A 128 -4.00 -17.15 -8.79
C HIS A 128 -4.51 -18.58 -9.05
N PRO A 129 -4.27 -19.16 -10.25
CA PRO A 129 -4.73 -20.50 -10.61
C PRO A 129 -4.44 -21.50 -9.47
N VAL A 130 -5.42 -22.34 -9.18
CA VAL A 130 -5.22 -23.50 -8.31
C VAL A 130 -4.42 -24.49 -9.16
N ALA A 131 -3.26 -24.91 -8.67
CA ALA A 131 -2.45 -25.95 -9.30
C ALA A 131 -3.13 -27.32 -9.12
#